data_AF-A0A653MYL7-F1
#
_entry.id   AF-A0A653MYL7-F1
#
_cell.length_a   1.000
_cell.length_b   1.000
_cell.length_c   1.000
_cell.angle_alpha   90.00
_cell.angle_beta   90.00
_cell.angle_gamma   90.00
#
_symmetry.space_group_name_H-M   'P 1'
#
loop_
_entity.id
_entity.type
_entity.pdbx_description
1 polymer ?
#
loop_
_entity_poly.entity_id
_entity_poly.type
_entity_poly.pdbx_seq_one_letter_code
_entity_poly.pdbx_strand_id
1 'polypeptide(L)'
;MNNKKEEPRNKKIELRVSESEKIKYQKKAATSHLTISEYLREFLENGQVNIVEIDNGNDAQKMIYDERKVLIGIGSNLNQLTRYTHQNKKLHQDIEMLIEELKSILIN
;
A
#
# COMPACT_ATOMS: atom_id res chain seq x y z
N MET A 1 19.16 -14.67 16.43
CA MET A 1 18.16 -13.59 16.26
C MET A 1 16.83 -14.24 15.92
N ASN A 2 15.84 -14.15 16.81
CA ASN A 2 14.54 -14.80 16.64
C ASN A 2 13.74 -14.07 15.55
N ASN A 3 13.67 -14.64 14.35
CA ASN A 3 12.68 -14.27 13.34
C ASN A 3 11.29 -14.79 13.78
N LYS A 4 10.67 -14.16 14.79
CA LYS A 4 9.24 -14.33 15.00
C LYS A 4 8.55 -13.63 13.83
N LYS A 5 8.00 -14.40 12.89
CA LYS A 5 7.07 -13.88 11.89
C LYS A 5 5.93 -13.19 12.66
N GLU A 6 5.78 -11.89 12.47
CA GLU A 6 4.64 -11.16 13.03
C GLU A 6 3.33 -11.83 12.59
N GLU A 7 2.38 -11.95 13.51
CA GLU A 7 1.09 -12.52 13.16
C GLU A 7 0.40 -11.66 12.08
N PRO A 8 -0.22 -12.29 11.07
CA PRO A 8 -0.90 -11.56 10.01
C PRO A 8 -2.05 -10.74 10.59
N ARG A 9 -2.16 -9.48 10.18
CA ARG A 9 -3.21 -8.54 10.60
C ARG A 9 -4.56 -8.91 9.98
N ASN A 10 -5.18 -9.99 10.47
CA ASN A 10 -6.42 -10.58 9.93
C ASN A 10 -7.67 -10.30 10.80
N LYS A 11 -7.51 -9.60 11.92
CA LYS A 11 -8.62 -9.18 12.79
C LYS A 11 -9.12 -7.79 12.40
N LYS A 12 -10.44 -7.59 12.48
CA LYS A 12 -11.10 -6.32 12.18
C LYS A 12 -11.55 -5.63 13.47
N ILE A 13 -11.45 -4.31 13.49
CA ILE A 13 -12.06 -3.43 14.48
C ILE A 13 -13.12 -2.62 13.73
N GLU A 14 -14.37 -2.70 14.16
CA GLU A 14 -15.48 -1.98 13.54
C GLU A 14 -15.76 -0.70 14.32
N LEU A 15 -15.78 0.43 13.60
CA LEU A 15 -16.15 1.74 14.13
C LEU A 15 -17.35 2.25 13.34
N ARG A 16 -18.48 2.48 14.02
CA ARG A 16 -19.62 3.16 13.42
C ARG A 16 -19.34 4.65 13.38
N VAL A 17 -19.49 5.23 12.20
CA VAL A 17 -19.28 6.65 11.94
C VAL A 17 -20.43 7.15 11.08
N SER A 18 -20.77 8.42 11.24
CA SER A 18 -21.61 9.15 10.30
C SER A 18 -20.86 9.41 8.99
N GLU A 19 -21.60 9.77 7.93
CA GLU A 19 -20.99 10.07 6.63
C GLU A 19 -20.04 11.27 6.70
N SER A 20 -20.37 12.28 7.51
CA SER A 20 -19.51 13.46 7.71
C SER A 20 -18.20 13.12 8.42
N GLU A 21 -18.23 12.23 9.40
CA GLU A 21 -17.03 11.71 10.07
C GLU A 21 -16.16 10.91 9.11
N LYS A 22 -16.77 10.03 8.31
CA LYS A 22 -16.06 9.27 7.29
C LYS A 22 -15.33 10.17 6.29
N ILE A 23 -16.00 11.19 5.76
CA ILE A 23 -15.41 12.18 4.86
C ILE A 23 -14.26 12.93 5.56
N LYS A 24 -14.44 13.33 6.83
CA LYS A 24 -13.41 14.02 7.60
C LYS A 24 -12.17 13.16 7.77
N TYR A 25 -12.32 11.88 8.13
CA TYR A 25 -11.19 10.96 8.29
C TYR A 25 -10.51 10.65 6.96
N GLN A 26 -11.26 10.52 5.87
CA GLN A 26 -10.70 10.38 4.52
C GLN A 26 -9.82 11.57 4.14
N LYS A 27 -10.30 12.79 4.38
CA LYS A 27 -9.53 14.00 4.10
C LYS A 27 -8.23 14.05 4.91
N LYS A 28 -8.28 13.74 6.22
CA LYS A 28 -7.10 13.72 7.09
C LYS A 28 -6.09 12.62 6.73
N ALA A 29 -6.60 11.45 6.33
CA ALA A 29 -5.76 10.37 5.83
C ALA A 29 -5.06 10.80 4.52
N ALA A 30 -5.81 11.43 3.60
CA ALA A 30 -5.28 11.94 2.34
C ALA A 30 -4.21 13.01 2.53
N THR A 31 -4.39 13.96 3.47
CA THR A 31 -3.35 14.98 3.78
C THR A 31 -2.09 14.37 4.37
N SER A 32 -2.22 13.21 5.01
CA SER A 32 -1.09 12.44 5.57
C SER A 32 -0.56 11.39 4.59
N HIS A 33 -1.11 11.33 3.37
CA HIS A 33 -0.80 10.32 2.34
C HIS A 33 -1.02 8.85 2.77
N LEU A 34 -1.83 8.62 3.80
CA LEU A 34 -2.16 7.31 4.34
C LEU A 34 -3.56 6.86 3.88
N THR A 35 -3.80 5.56 3.87
CA THR A 35 -5.18 5.04 3.84
C THR A 35 -5.88 5.34 5.17
N ILE A 36 -7.23 5.33 5.20
CA ILE A 36 -7.99 5.51 6.45
C ILE A 36 -7.53 4.53 7.53
N SER A 37 -7.27 3.27 7.16
CA SER A 37 -6.89 2.23 8.12
C SER A 37 -5.49 2.44 8.69
N GLU A 38 -4.56 2.97 7.90
CA GLU A 38 -3.22 3.32 8.38
C GLU A 38 -3.27 4.56 9.24
N TYR A 39 -3.98 5.60 8.79
CA TYR A 39 -4.19 6.84 9.53
C TYR A 39 -4.77 6.59 10.93
N LEU A 40 -5.88 5.82 11.01
CA LEU A 40 -6.52 5.52 12.28
C LEU A 40 -5.63 4.65 13.17
N ARG A 41 -4.84 3.74 12.59
CA ARG A 41 -3.94 2.89 13.35
C ARG A 41 -2.81 3.69 13.98
N GLU A 42 -2.15 4.54 13.20
CA GLU A 42 -1.09 5.41 13.71
C GLU A 42 -1.62 6.36 14.79
N PHE A 43 -2.83 6.89 14.58
CA PHE A 43 -3.51 7.70 15.59
C PHE A 43 -3.80 6.91 16.88
N LEU A 44 -4.28 5.67 16.77
CA LEU A 44 -4.57 4.82 17.92
C LEU A 44 -3.31 4.39 18.68
N GLU A 45 -2.20 4.17 17.97
CA GLU A 45 -0.92 3.76 18.55
C GLU A 45 -0.19 4.93 19.22
N ASN A 46 -0.21 6.12 18.61
CA ASN A 46 0.64 7.24 19.00
C ASN A 46 -0.12 8.46 19.55
N GLY A 47 -1.45 8.46 19.51
CA GLY A 47 -2.31 9.59 19.91
C GLY A 47 -2.31 10.77 18.92
N GLN A 48 -1.43 10.73 17.92
CA GLN A 48 -1.32 11.71 16.85
C GLN A 48 -0.81 11.02 15.57
N VAL A 49 -1.07 11.62 14.42
CA VAL A 49 -0.49 11.21 13.14
C VAL A 49 0.49 12.29 12.74
N ASN A 50 1.73 11.91 12.49
CA ASN A 50 2.72 12.86 12.02
C ASN A 50 2.38 13.18 10.56
N ILE A 51 1.76 14.34 10.35
CA ILE A 51 1.57 14.86 9.01
C ILE A 51 2.96 15.24 8.53
N VAL A 52 3.54 14.40 7.66
CA VAL A 52 4.67 14.83 6.86
C VAL A 52 4.11 15.86 5.89
N GLU A 53 4.11 17.12 6.33
CA GLU A 53 4.03 18.23 5.39
C GLU A 53 5.26 18.07 4.50
N ILE A 54 5.04 17.52 3.31
CA ILE A 54 6.04 17.56 2.26
C ILE A 54 6.18 19.04 1.97
N ASP A 55 7.20 19.64 2.58
CA ASP A 55 7.54 21.03 2.36
C ASP A 55 7.72 21.16 0.84
N ASN A 56 6.89 21.98 0.19
CA ASN A 56 6.82 22.08 -1.27
C ASN A 56 8.13 22.59 -1.91
N GLY A 57 9.20 22.76 -1.13
CA GLY A 57 10.55 23.09 -1.55
C GLY A 57 11.54 21.91 -1.63
N ASN A 58 11.18 20.70 -1.20
CA ASN A 58 12.06 19.52 -1.29
C ASN A 58 11.46 18.44 -2.21
N ASP A 59 11.54 18.69 -3.52
CA ASP A 59 11.11 17.77 -4.59
C ASP A 59 11.63 16.34 -4.39
N ALA A 60 12.80 16.17 -3.81
CA ALA A 60 13.40 14.87 -3.50
C ALA A 60 12.57 14.01 -2.54
N GLN A 61 11.93 14.60 -1.52
CA GLN A 61 11.12 13.83 -0.56
C GLN A 61 9.79 13.38 -1.17
N LYS A 62 9.20 14.20 -2.04
CA LYS A 62 8.03 13.83 -2.83
C LYS A 62 8.35 12.71 -3.80
N MET A 63 9.48 12.81 -4.52
CA MET A 63 9.94 11.80 -5.47
C MET A 63 10.17 10.45 -4.79
N ILE A 64 10.88 10.43 -3.65
CA ILE A 64 11.13 9.20 -2.88
C ILE A 64 9.82 8.57 -2.40
N TYR A 65 8.83 9.37 -2.01
CA TYR A 65 7.53 8.86 -1.58
C TYR A 65 6.72 8.26 -2.73
N ASP A 66 6.66 8.96 -3.86
CA ASP A 66 5.97 8.48 -5.06
C ASP A 66 6.61 7.19 -5.59
N GLU A 67 7.95 7.12 -5.64
CA GLU A 67 8.70 5.91 -5.97
C GLU A 67 8.39 4.77 -5.00
N ARG A 68 8.37 5.05 -3.68
CA ARG A 68 8.04 4.04 -2.67
C ARG A 68 6.63 3.50 -2.85
N LYS A 69 5.64 4.34 -3.18
CA LYS A 69 4.26 3.92 -3.43
C LYS A 69 4.17 3.00 -4.66
N VAL A 70 4.89 3.33 -5.73
CA VAL A 70 5.01 2.49 -6.93
C VAL A 70 5.63 1.14 -6.56
N LEU A 71 6.73 1.13 -5.80
CA LEU A 71 7.40 -0.11 -5.36
C LEU A 71 6.51 -0.99 -4.49
N ILE A 72 5.71 -0.41 -3.58
CA ILE A 72 4.72 -1.15 -2.79
C ILE A 72 3.66 -1.79 -3.70
N GLY A 73 3.17 -1.04 -4.70
CA GLY A 73 2.23 -1.56 -5.69
C GLY A 73 2.80 -2.75 -6.47
N ILE A 74 4.03 -2.62 -6.94
CA ILE A 74 4.76 -3.70 -7.65
C ILE A 74 4.91 -4.93 -6.74
N GLY A 75 5.37 -4.75 -5.51
CA GLY A 75 5.55 -5.84 -4.55
C GLY A 75 4.24 -6.57 -4.21
N SER A 76 3.13 -5.82 -4.10
CA SER A 76 1.80 -6.40 -3.89
C SER A 76 1.37 -7.27 -5.08
N ASN A 77 1.55 -6.76 -6.31
CA ASN A 77 1.19 -7.51 -7.51
C ASN A 77 2.04 -8.79 -7.66
N LEU A 78 3.35 -8.71 -7.41
CA LEU A 78 4.23 -9.88 -7.39
C LEU A 78 3.77 -10.92 -6.38
N ASN A 79 3.40 -10.50 -5.17
CA ASN A 79 2.88 -11.41 -4.15
C ASN A 79 1.57 -12.09 -4.57
N GLN A 80 0.69 -11.38 -5.26
CA GLN A 80 -0.57 -11.94 -5.77
C GLN A 80 -0.28 -12.99 -6.85
N LEU A 81 0.64 -12.69 -7.78
CA LEU A 81 1.09 -13.64 -8.79
C LEU A 81 1.69 -14.89 -8.14
N THR A 82 2.64 -14.75 -7.21
CA THR A 82 3.24 -15.90 -6.52
C THR A 82 2.21 -16.78 -5.82
N ARG A 83 1.24 -16.17 -5.12
CA ARG A 83 0.14 -16.93 -4.48
C ARG A 83 -0.70 -17.68 -5.51
N TYR A 84 -1.03 -17.03 -6.61
CA TYR A 84 -1.79 -17.64 -7.70
C TYR A 84 -1.04 -18.83 -8.30
N THR A 85 0.25 -18.69 -8.63
CA THR A 85 1.06 -19.78 -9.20
C THR A 85 1.22 -20.94 -8.22
N HIS A 86 1.41 -20.64 -6.93
CA HIS A 86 1.49 -21.67 -5.88
C HIS A 86 0.19 -22.46 -5.73
N GLN A 87 -0.96 -21.79 -5.78
CA GLN A 87 -2.27 -22.43 -5.67
C GLN A 87 -2.61 -23.30 -6.89
N ASN A 88 -2.25 -22.83 -8.08
CA ASN A 88 -2.62 -23.49 -9.34
C ASN A 88 -1.53 -24.41 -9.92
N LYS A 89 -0.33 -24.42 -9.33
CA LYS A 89 0.89 -25.09 -9.81
C LYS A 89 1.30 -24.76 -11.25
N LYS A 90 0.68 -23.75 -11.84
CA LYS A 90 0.94 -23.23 -13.18
C LYS A 90 0.70 -21.73 -13.19
N LEU A 91 1.47 -21.02 -14.02
CA LEU A 91 1.16 -19.64 -14.34
C LEU A 91 0.03 -19.64 -15.38
N HIS A 92 -0.93 -18.73 -15.26
CA HIS A 92 -1.98 -18.63 -16.27
C HIS A 92 -1.38 -18.04 -17.56
N GLN A 93 -1.79 -18.55 -18.71
CA GLN A 93 -1.25 -18.13 -20.02
C GLN A 93 -1.43 -16.61 -20.25
N ASP A 94 -2.54 -16.03 -19.79
CA ASP A 94 -2.77 -14.58 -19.88
C ASP A 94 -1.76 -13.75 -19.06
N ILE A 95 -1.27 -14.30 -17.93
CA ILE A 95 -0.25 -13.66 -17.11
C ILE A 95 1.11 -13.74 -17.82
N GLU A 96 1.41 -14.87 -18.47
CA GLU A 96 2.61 -15.01 -19.31
C GLU A 96 2.61 -14.02 -20.47
N MET A 97 1.47 -13.88 -21.17
CA MET A 97 1.31 -12.90 -22.24
C MET A 97 1.52 -11.46 -21.76
N LEU A 98 0.93 -11.10 -20.61
CA LEU A 98 1.09 -9.77 -20.01
C LEU A 98 2.56 -9.48 -19.65
N ILE A 99 3.30 -10.47 -19.17
CA ILE A 99 4.73 -10.33 -18.85
C ILE A 99 5.54 -10.06 -20.12
N GLU A 100 5.26 -10.77 -21.22
CA GLU A 100 5.94 -10.55 -22.49
C GLU A 100 5.61 -9.19 -23.10
N GLU A 101 4.34 -8.75 -23.03
CA GLU A 101 3.95 -7.38 -23.42
C GLU A 101 4.71 -6.32 -22.61
N LEU A 102 4.78 -6.47 -21.28
CA LEU A 102 5.53 -5.55 -20.42
C LEU A 102 7.02 -5.51 -20.74
N LYS A 103 7.65 -6.66 -21.01
CA LYS A 103 9.07 -6.71 -21.44
C LYS A 103 9.29 -5.95 -22.74
N SER A 104 8.37 -6.07 -23.70
CA SER A 104 8.47 -5.35 -24.98
C SER A 104 8.37 -3.82 -24.84
N ILE A 105 7.66 -3.35 -23.82
CA ILE A 105 7.48 -1.92 -23.53
C ILE A 105 8.71 -1.36 -22.77
N LEU A 106 9.31 -2.16 -21.88
CA LEU A 106 10.42 -1.75 -21.01
C LEU A 106 11.81 -1.85 -21.66
N ILE A 107 11.95 -2.55 -22.80
CA ILE A 107 13.22 -2.75 -23.52
C ILE A 107 13.36 -1.78 -24.73
N ASN A 108 12.40 -0.87 -24.93
CA ASN A 108 12.58 0.34 -25.75
C ASN A 108 12.90 1.55 -24.86
#